data_AF-A0A432TEG9-F1
#
_entry.id   AF-A0A432TEG9-F1
#
_cell.length_a   1.000
_cell.length_b   1.000
_cell.length_c   1.000
_cell.angle_alpha   90.00
_cell.angle_beta   90.00
_cell.angle_gamma   90.00
#
_symmetry.space_group_name_H-M   'P 1'
#
loop_
_entity.id
_entity.type
_entity.pdbx_description
1 polymer ?
#
loop_
_entity_poly.entity_id
_entity_poly.type
_entity_poly.pdbx_seq_one_letter_code
_entity_poly.pdbx_strand_id
1 'polypeptide(L)'
;MGAIISDKLGVDGTLSGLKRLYEGAFSFDNEKALDPLNFLKIPQNIYTGDDAYMELGKKLYLEYFETKEDGEYWVETQNFFSIIEIREGEVTYKLNRMERYFDH
;
A
#
# COMPACT_ATOMS: atom_id res chain seq x y z
N MET A 1 18.44 14.05 -17.26
CA MET A 1 18.85 15.48 -17.17
C MET A 1 20.21 15.70 -16.49
N GLY A 2 20.75 14.80 -15.66
CA GLY A 2 22.09 14.99 -15.05
C GLY A 2 23.28 14.95 -16.01
N ALA A 3 23.22 14.14 -17.07
CA ALA A 3 24.35 13.98 -18.00
C ALA A 3 24.70 15.24 -18.82
N ILE A 4 23.73 16.10 -19.10
CA ILE A 4 23.91 17.29 -19.96
C ILE A 4 24.72 18.39 -19.25
N ILE A 5 24.75 18.39 -17.91
CA ILE A 5 25.46 19.39 -17.10
C ILE A 5 26.93 18.99 -16.93
N SER A 6 27.24 17.70 -16.73
CA SER A 6 28.62 17.20 -16.62
C SER A 6 29.42 17.43 -17.91
N ASP A 7 28.79 17.23 -19.07
CA ASP A 7 29.42 17.39 -20.38
C ASP A 7 29.84 18.84 -20.67
N LYS A 8 29.11 19.83 -20.11
CA LYS A 8 29.44 21.26 -20.24
C LYS A 8 30.56 21.74 -19.32
N LEU A 9 30.90 20.99 -18.27
CA LEU A 9 31.89 21.37 -17.25
C LEU A 9 33.22 20.60 -17.38
N GLY A 10 33.33 19.65 -18.32
CA GLY A 10 34.58 18.96 -18.64
C GLY A 10 35.11 18.06 -17.51
N VAL A 11 34.23 17.57 -16.63
CA VAL A 11 34.56 16.71 -15.50
C VAL A 11 33.67 15.46 -15.47
N ASP A 12 34.25 14.32 -15.09
CA ASP A 12 33.53 13.05 -14.95
C ASP A 12 32.59 13.08 -13.73
N GLY A 13 31.35 13.51 -13.95
CA GLY A 13 30.30 13.56 -12.93
C GLY A 13 29.21 12.51 -13.16
N THR A 14 29.12 11.52 -12.27
CA THR A 14 28.01 10.54 -12.23
C THR A 14 26.92 10.99 -11.25
N LEU A 15 25.65 10.81 -11.64
CA LEU A 15 24.47 11.14 -10.83
C LEU A 15 24.45 10.29 -9.54
N SER A 16 24.78 10.89 -8.39
CA SER A 16 24.82 10.21 -7.07
C SER A 16 23.52 10.35 -6.26
N GLY A 17 22.54 11.11 -6.75
CA GLY A 17 21.26 11.28 -6.08
C GLY A 17 20.22 11.94 -6.96
N LEU A 18 19.05 11.31 -7.07
CA LEU A 18 17.87 11.88 -7.71
C LEU A 18 16.80 12.07 -6.63
N LYS A 19 16.54 13.31 -6.21
CA LYS A 19 15.39 13.61 -5.36
C LYS A 19 14.21 14.00 -6.25
N ARG A 20 13.22 13.11 -6.34
CA ARG A 20 11.97 13.37 -7.04
C ARG A 20 11.13 14.31 -6.17
N LEU A 21 10.77 15.48 -6.68
CA LEU A 21 10.06 16.49 -5.88
C LEU A 21 8.53 16.34 -5.98
N TYR A 22 7.97 15.87 -7.10
CA TYR A 22 6.51 15.70 -7.26
C TYR A 22 6.18 14.62 -8.30
N GLU A 23 5.15 13.82 -8.01
CA GLU A 23 4.47 12.93 -8.96
C GLU A 23 2.97 12.93 -8.62
N GLY A 24 2.16 13.69 -9.38
CA GLY A 24 0.70 13.74 -9.22
C GLY A 24 0.16 14.68 -8.13
N ALA A 25 -1.07 14.44 -7.68
CA ALA A 25 -1.88 15.29 -6.78
C ALA A 25 -1.42 15.31 -5.31
N PHE A 26 -0.17 14.95 -5.03
CA PHE A 26 0.41 15.03 -3.69
C PHE A 26 0.87 16.46 -3.42
N SER A 27 0.11 17.18 -2.61
CA SER A 27 0.48 18.51 -2.10
C SER A 27 1.24 18.34 -0.79
N PHE A 28 2.39 18.99 -0.66
CA PHE A 28 3.22 18.92 0.55
C PHE A 28 2.58 19.80 1.65
N ASP A 29 1.84 19.18 2.58
CA ASP A 29 1.21 19.87 3.72
C ASP A 29 1.88 19.45 5.05
N ASN A 30 3.07 20.00 5.27
CA ASN A 30 3.73 20.10 6.59
C ASN A 30 3.89 18.78 7.39
N GLU A 31 4.24 17.68 6.72
CA GLU A 31 4.48 16.37 7.35
C GLU A 31 3.29 15.80 8.15
N LYS A 32 2.05 16.20 7.87
CA LYS A 32 0.90 15.42 8.33
C LYS A 32 0.94 14.07 7.65
N ALA A 33 1.17 13.01 8.41
CA ALA A 33 1.06 11.68 7.85
C ALA A 33 -0.40 11.43 7.49
N LEU A 34 -0.58 11.10 6.21
CA LEU A 34 -1.87 10.85 5.61
C LEU A 34 -2.22 9.39 5.83
N ASP A 35 -3.41 9.12 6.36
CA ASP A 35 -3.91 7.74 6.45
C ASP A 35 -4.14 7.20 5.02
N PRO A 36 -3.38 6.18 4.58
CA PRO A 36 -3.44 5.66 3.23
C PRO A 36 -4.81 5.06 2.87
N LEU A 37 -5.61 4.64 3.85
CA LEU A 37 -6.96 4.12 3.63
C LEU A 37 -7.90 5.18 3.04
N ASN A 38 -7.71 6.46 3.39
CA ASN A 38 -8.52 7.56 2.84
C ASN A 38 -8.27 7.81 1.33
N PHE A 39 -7.18 7.27 0.79
CA PHE A 39 -6.81 7.44 -0.62
C PHE A 39 -6.96 6.15 -1.44
N LEU A 40 -7.26 5.03 -0.77
CA LEU A 40 -7.54 3.75 -1.42
C LEU A 40 -8.94 3.79 -2.05
N LYS A 41 -9.01 3.61 -3.36
CA LYS A 41 -10.28 3.54 -4.12
C LYS A 41 -10.96 2.18 -4.04
N ILE A 42 -10.41 1.24 -3.28
CA ILE A 42 -10.93 -0.12 -3.12
C ILE A 42 -11.85 -0.21 -1.90
N PRO A 43 -12.95 -0.96 -1.96
CA PRO A 43 -13.87 -1.12 -0.84
C PRO A 43 -13.25 -1.91 0.32
N GLN A 44 -13.79 -1.71 1.52
CA GLN A 44 -13.48 -2.56 2.67
C GLN A 44 -14.19 -3.92 2.55
N ASN A 45 -13.57 -4.99 3.04
CA ASN A 45 -14.24 -6.25 3.35
C ASN A 45 -13.99 -6.63 4.81
N ILE A 46 -14.95 -7.34 5.42
CA ILE A 46 -14.89 -7.76 6.82
C ILE A 46 -14.46 -9.22 6.86
N TYR A 47 -13.36 -9.48 7.55
CA TYR A 47 -12.88 -10.82 7.86
C TYR A 47 -13.45 -11.27 9.22
N THR A 48 -14.02 -12.46 9.26
CA THR A 48 -14.72 -13.03 10.43
C THR A 48 -13.98 -14.22 11.04
N GLY A 49 -12.80 -14.56 10.51
CA GLY A 49 -11.93 -15.59 11.06
C GLY A 49 -11.03 -15.06 12.19
N ASP A 50 -10.01 -15.82 12.53
CA ASP A 50 -9.01 -15.43 13.53
C ASP A 50 -7.99 -14.44 12.93
N ASP A 51 -7.93 -13.22 13.47
CA ASP A 51 -6.98 -12.17 13.07
C ASP A 51 -5.53 -12.68 12.99
N ALA A 52 -5.14 -13.62 13.87
CA ALA A 52 -3.83 -14.27 13.86
C ALA A 52 -3.47 -14.86 12.49
N TYR A 53 -4.46 -15.26 11.69
CA TYR A 53 -4.23 -15.84 10.38
C TYR A 53 -3.75 -14.77 9.40
N MET A 54 -4.33 -13.59 9.46
CA MET A 54 -3.83 -12.44 8.70
C MET A 54 -2.48 -11.97 9.24
N GLU A 55 -2.30 -11.91 10.57
CA GLU A 55 -1.04 -11.44 11.17
C GLU A 55 0.16 -12.31 10.77
N LEU A 56 -0.08 -13.62 10.67
CA LEU A 56 0.90 -14.64 10.31
C LEU A 56 0.99 -14.88 8.79
N GLY A 57 0.20 -14.17 7.96
CA GLY A 57 0.17 -14.35 6.51
C GLY A 57 -0.27 -15.75 6.08
N LYS A 58 -1.13 -16.41 6.87
CA LYS A 58 -1.71 -17.71 6.52
C LYS A 58 -2.67 -17.58 5.35
N LYS A 59 -2.89 -18.72 4.68
CA LYS A 59 -3.93 -18.84 3.65
C LYS A 59 -5.30 -18.49 4.25
N LEU A 60 -6.01 -17.57 3.61
CA LEU A 60 -7.36 -17.19 3.97
C LEU A 60 -8.36 -17.94 3.08
N TYR A 61 -9.56 -18.15 3.61
CA TYR A 61 -10.64 -18.82 2.89
C TYR A 61 -11.82 -17.87 2.73
N LEU A 62 -12.47 -17.93 1.56
CA LEU A 62 -13.59 -17.08 1.18
C LEU A 62 -14.75 -17.10 2.17
N GLU A 63 -14.96 -18.22 2.86
CA GLU A 63 -16.02 -18.41 3.85
C GLU A 63 -15.92 -17.43 5.03
N TYR A 64 -14.70 -16.98 5.34
CA TYR A 64 -14.43 -16.05 6.44
C TYR A 64 -14.54 -14.58 6.02
N PHE A 65 -15.09 -14.28 4.84
CA PHE A 65 -15.36 -12.91 4.41
C PHE A 65 -16.85 -12.65 4.30
N GLU A 66 -17.29 -11.45 4.65
CA GLU A 66 -18.67 -11.04 4.44
C GLU A 66 -18.98 -10.96 2.94
N THR A 67 -18.21 -10.16 2.20
CA THR A 67 -18.31 -10.08 0.74
C THR A 67 -17.51 -11.20 0.10
N LYS A 68 -18.13 -11.91 -0.84
CA LYS A 68 -17.53 -13.04 -1.57
C LYS A 68 -17.50 -12.80 -3.08
N GLU A 69 -17.82 -11.58 -3.49
CA GLU A 69 -17.76 -11.17 -4.89
C GLU A 69 -16.31 -11.00 -5.31
N ASP A 70 -16.05 -11.19 -6.61
CA ASP A 70 -14.72 -10.97 -7.18
C ASP A 70 -14.38 -9.47 -7.13
N GLY A 71 -13.17 -9.16 -6.67
CA GLY A 71 -12.73 -7.77 -6.50
C GLY A 71 -11.51 -7.63 -5.60
N GLU A 72 -11.00 -6.40 -5.52
CA GLU A 72 -9.94 -6.02 -4.58
C GLU A 72 -10.55 -5.35 -3.36
N TYR A 73 -10.06 -5.73 -2.18
CA TYR A 73 -10.57 -5.24 -0.91
C TYR A 73 -9.41 -4.94 0.04
N TRP A 74 -9.58 -3.91 0.86
CA TRP A 74 -8.76 -3.79 2.06
C TRP A 74 -9.50 -4.42 3.26
N VAL A 75 -8.72 -4.99 4.17
CA VAL A 75 -9.20 -5.69 5.35
C VAL A 75 -8.36 -5.23 6.53
N GLU A 76 -9.02 -4.71 7.55
CA GLU A 76 -8.40 -4.26 8.80
C GLU A 76 -8.43 -5.36 9.85
N THR A 77 -7.34 -5.46 10.60
CA THR A 77 -7.29 -6.13 11.90
C THR A 77 -7.11 -5.06 12.99
N GLN A 78 -6.92 -5.48 14.24
CA GLN A 78 -6.67 -4.54 15.34
C GLN A 78 -5.47 -3.61 15.08
N ASN A 79 -4.37 -4.14 14.52
CA ASN A 79 -3.08 -3.44 14.48
C ASN A 79 -2.61 -3.05 13.07
N PHE A 80 -3.12 -3.69 12.03
CA PHE A 80 -2.68 -3.47 10.66
C PHE A 80 -3.85 -3.59 9.68
N PHE A 81 -3.60 -3.27 8.42
CA PHE A 81 -4.48 -3.63 7.32
C PHE A 81 -3.71 -4.43 6.26
N SER A 82 -4.45 -5.19 5.47
CA SER A 82 -3.96 -5.91 4.30
C SER A 82 -4.86 -5.62 3.10
N ILE A 83 -4.32 -5.75 1.89
CA ILE A 83 -5.09 -5.71 0.65
C ILE A 83 -5.15 -7.12 0.09
N ILE A 84 -6.35 -7.59 -0.18
CA ILE A 84 -6.64 -8.90 -0.77
C ILE A 84 -7.34 -8.75 -2.11
N GLU A 85 -7.24 -9.79 -2.93
CA GLU A 85 -8.01 -9.97 -4.15
C GLU A 85 -8.81 -11.26 -4.02
N ILE A 86 -10.12 -11.17 -4.24
CA ILE A 86 -11.02 -12.31 -4.40
C ILE A 86 -11.21 -12.52 -5.89
N ARG A 87 -10.92 -13.71 -6.39
CA ARG A 87 -11.11 -14.04 -7.81
C ARG A 87 -11.44 -15.52 -7.97
N GLU A 88 -12.53 -15.82 -8.68
CA GLU A 88 -12.98 -17.20 -8.94
C GLU A 88 -13.08 -18.04 -7.66
N GLY A 89 -13.42 -17.37 -6.55
CA GLY A 89 -13.55 -17.97 -5.21
C GLY A 89 -12.22 -18.21 -4.46
N GLU A 90 -11.07 -17.79 -5.02
CA GLU A 90 -9.78 -17.81 -4.34
C GLU A 90 -9.46 -16.44 -3.72
N VAL A 91 -8.91 -16.44 -2.50
CA VAL A 91 -8.45 -15.23 -1.81
C VAL A 91 -6.92 -15.18 -1.86
N THR A 92 -6.39 -14.08 -2.37
CA THR A 92 -4.94 -13.84 -2.49
C THR A 92 -4.53 -12.52 -1.85
N TYR A 93 -3.33 -12.45 -1.29
CA TYR A 93 -2.78 -11.19 -0.76
C TYR A 93 -2.12 -10.38 -1.88
N LYS A 94 -2.49 -9.11 -2.00
CA LYS A 94 -1.82 -8.11 -2.84
C LYS A 94 -0.83 -7.29 -2.03
N LEU A 95 -1.21 -6.98 -0.78
CA LEU A 95 -0.37 -6.31 0.20
C LEU A 95 -0.65 -6.91 1.57
N ASN A 96 0.39 -7.23 2.32
CA ASN A 96 0.25 -7.82 3.65
C ASN A 96 0.79 -6.88 4.72
N ARG A 97 0.04 -6.76 5.83
CA ARG A 97 0.52 -6.27 7.13
C ARG A 97 1.15 -4.87 7.07
N MET A 98 0.33 -3.89 6.72
CA MET A 98 0.67 -2.48 6.82
C MET A 98 0.20 -1.93 8.17
N GLU A 99 1.10 -1.34 8.95
CA GLU A 99 0.75 -0.70 10.21
C GLU A 99 -0.35 0.35 10.00
N ARG A 100 -1.34 0.36 10.89
CA ARG A 100 -2.35 1.41 10.89
C ARG A 100 -1.71 2.71 11.37
N TYR A 101 -2.05 3.81 10.71
CA TYR A 101 -1.64 5.12 11.18
C TYR A 101 -2.47 5.48 12.42
N PHE A 102 -1.82 5.64 13.57
CA PHE A 102 -2.43 6.18 14.77
C PHE A 102 -1.99 7.64 14.90
N ASP A 103 -2.93 8.58 14.80
CA ASP A 103 -2.70 9.97 15.20
C ASP A 103 -2.34 9.98 16.69
N HIS A 104 -1.19 10.56 17.05
CA HIS A 104 -0.78 10.84 18.43
C HIS A 104 -0.86 12.34 18.71
#